data_AF-A0A2V7Z1B2-F1
#
_entry.id   AF-A0A2V7Z1B2-F1
#
_cell.length_a   1.000
_cell.length_b   1.000
_cell.length_c   1.000
_cell.angle_alpha   90.00
_cell.angle_beta   90.00
_cell.angle_gamma   90.00
#
_symmetry.space_group_name_H-M   'P 1'
#
loop_
_entity.id
_entity.type
_entity.pdbx_description
1 polymer ?
#
loop_
_entity_poly.entity_id
_entity_poly.type
_entity_poly.pdbx_seq_one_letter_code
_entity_poly.pdbx_strand_id
1 'polypeptide(L)' 'MLFHELCAWIDKNRDGISQPDEIFTLDQVGVSYLEYNYKPIRLFDSYGNLFRYMSRVGMRTPGGGVTLWPTFDVILGER' A
#
# COMPACT_ATOMS: atom_id res chain seq x y z
N MET A 1 5.85 9.91 15.50
CA MET A 1 6.95 8.92 15.55
C MET A 1 6.57 7.60 14.87
N LEU A 2 5.35 7.07 15.06
CA LEU A 2 4.86 5.84 14.39
C LEU A 2 5.01 5.77 12.85
N PHE A 3 4.82 6.87 12.12
CA PHE A 3 4.90 6.85 10.66
C PHE A 3 6.27 6.42 10.11
N HIS A 4 7.36 6.71 10.83
CA HIS A 4 8.72 6.40 10.39
C HIS A 4 9.12 4.95 10.68
N GLU A 5 8.31 4.25 11.48
CA GLU A 5 8.47 2.83 11.80
C GLU A 5 7.74 1.93 10.78
N LEU A 6 6.90 2.51 9.92
CA LEU A 6 6.21 1.79 8.86
C LEU A 6 7.16 1.52 7.68
N CYS A 7 7.02 0.32 7.12
CA CYS A 7 7.76 -0.10 5.95
C CYS A 7 6.81 -0.44 4.79
N ALA A 8 7.30 -0.28 3.56
CA ALA A 8 6.71 -0.84 2.36
C ALA A 8 7.48 -2.11 1.99
N TRP A 9 6.75 -3.20 1.76
CA TRP A 9 7.30 -4.42 1.20
C TRP A 9 6.91 -4.52 -0.28
N ILE A 10 7.90 -4.72 -1.15
CA ILE A 10 7.71 -4.97 -2.57
C ILE A 10 8.25 -6.36 -2.85
N ASP A 11 7.36 -7.35 -2.93
CA ASP A 11 7.70 -8.73 -3.29
C ASP A 11 8.13 -8.79 -4.77
N LYS A 12 9.45 -8.72 -5.00
CA LYS A 12 10.04 -8.62 -6.33
C LYS A 12 10.11 -9.99 -7.00
N ASN A 13 10.33 -11.04 -6.21
CA ASN A 13 10.55 -12.39 -6.69
C ASN A 13 9.25 -13.23 -6.71
N ARG A 14 8.17 -12.72 -6.09
CA ARG A 14 6.83 -13.32 -5.97
C ARG A 14 6.80 -14.62 -5.17
N ASP A 15 7.65 -14.74 -4.16
CA ASP A 15 7.72 -15.92 -3.28
C ASP A 15 6.89 -15.77 -1.99
N GLY A 16 6.36 -14.58 -1.71
CA GLY A 16 5.56 -14.30 -0.51
C GLY A 16 6.37 -14.25 0.79
N ILE A 17 7.70 -14.21 0.73
CA ILE A 17 8.60 -14.12 1.86
C ILE A 17 9.30 -12.77 1.81
N SER A 18 9.11 -11.93 2.83
CA SER A 18 9.81 -10.66 2.92
C SER A 18 11.33 -10.84 3.07
N GLN A 19 12.10 -10.31 2.12
CA GLN A 19 13.57 -10.32 2.16
C GLN A 19 14.14 -8.91 2.40
N PRO A 20 15.37 -8.77 2.94
CA PRO A 20 15.92 -7.46 3.31
C PRO A 20 15.98 -6.43 2.18
N ASP A 21 16.19 -6.85 0.93
CA ASP A 21 16.25 -5.98 -0.25
C ASP A 21 14.87 -5.64 -0.85
N GLU A 22 13.80 -6.13 -0.23
CA GLU A 22 12.40 -5.87 -0.58
C GLU A 22 11.69 -4.92 0.40
N ILE A 23 12.34 -4.61 1.53
CA ILE A 23 11.82 -3.73 2.58
C ILE A 23 12.37 -2.32 2.39
N PHE A 24 11.46 -1.37 2.27
CA PHE A 24 11.75 0.04 2.09
C PHE A 24 11.04 0.87 3.16
N THR A 25 11.58 2.04 3.49
CA THR A 25 10.83 3.04 4.25
C THR A 25 9.73 3.65 3.37
N LEU A 26 8.69 4.21 4.00
CA LEU A 26 7.66 4.94 3.27
C LEU A 26 8.22 6.11 2.44
N ASP A 27 9.25 6.81 2.94
CA ASP A 27 9.89 7.91 2.20
C ASP A 27 10.65 7.41 0.97
N GLN A 28 11.35 6.26 1.05
CA GLN A 28 12.06 5.67 -0.09
C GLN A 28 11.12 5.33 -1.26
N VAL A 29 9.87 4.94 -0.96
CA VAL A 29 8.84 4.68 -1.98
C VAL A 29 7.99 5.90 -2.32
N GLY A 30 8.31 7.07 -1.76
CA GLY A 30 7.67 8.35 -2.08
C GLY A 30 6.37 8.63 -1.33
N VAL A 31 5.99 7.82 -0.34
CA VAL A 31 4.80 8.04 0.49
C VAL A 31 5.06 9.21 1.44
N SER A 32 4.25 10.25 1.31
CA SER A 32 4.33 11.48 2.11
C SER A 32 3.39 11.47 3.31
N TYR A 33 2.18 10.91 3.15
CA TYR A 33 1.21 10.72 4.24
C TYR A 33 0.18 9.65 3.87
N LEU A 34 -0.48 9.08 4.88
CA LEU A 34 -1.61 8.15 4.74
C LEU A 34 -2.90 8.86 5.16
N GLU A 35 -3.97 8.78 4.38
CA GLU A 35 -5.27 9.29 4.83
C GLU A 35 -5.89 8.36 5.88
N TYR A 36 -6.44 8.96 6.94
CA TYR A 36 -7.19 8.21 7.97
C TYR A 36 -8.65 7.95 7.56
N ASN A 37 -9.14 8.64 6.53
CA ASN A 37 -10.52 8.50 6.06
C ASN A 37 -10.62 7.34 5.08
N TYR A 38 -10.82 6.13 5.60
CA TYR A 38 -11.11 4.95 4.78
C TYR A 38 -12.63 4.75 4.61
N LYS A 39 -13.04 4.14 3.50
CA LYS A 39 -14.43 3.80 3.17
C LYS A 39 -14.56 2.31 2.88
N PRO A 40 -15.62 1.63 3.36
CA PRO A 40 -15.90 0.25 2.97
C PRO A 40 -16.32 0.19 1.50
N ILE A 41 -15.79 -0.77 0.74
CA ILE A 41 -16.10 -0.93 -0.70
C ILE A 41 -16.53 -2.36 -1.10
N ARG A 42 -16.26 -3.38 -0.28
CA ARG A 42 -16.63 -4.81 -0.46
C ARG A 42 -16.66 -5.27 -1.93
N LEU A 43 -15.49 -5.31 -2.56
CA LEU A 43 -15.29 -5.73 -3.95
C LEU A 43 -14.50 -7.05 -4.00
N PHE A 44 -14.85 -7.93 -4.94
CA PHE A 44 -14.07 -9.13 -5.24
C PHE A 44 -13.44 -9.00 -6.63
N ASP A 45 -12.18 -9.41 -6.78
CA ASP A 45 -11.59 -9.60 -8.11
C ASP A 45 -11.88 -10.99 -8.69
N SER A 46 -11.43 -11.22 -9.92
CA SER A 46 -11.59 -12.49 -10.63
C SER A 46 -10.85 -13.67 -9.99
N TYR A 47 -9.92 -13.41 -9.07
CA TYR A 47 -9.15 -14.42 -8.36
C TYR A 47 -9.72 -14.71 -6.96
N GLY A 48 -10.81 -14.05 -6.59
CA GLY A 48 -11.47 -14.22 -5.29
C GLY A 48 -10.86 -13.36 -4.17
N ASN A 49 -9.94 -12.43 -4.47
CA ASN A 49 -9.41 -11.52 -3.46
C ASN A 49 -10.48 -10.50 -3.08
N LEU A 50 -10.63 -10.24 -1.78
CA LEU A 50 -11.57 -9.28 -1.23
C LEU A 50 -10.88 -7.96 -0.92
N PHE A 51 -11.38 -6.88 -1.51
CA PHE A 51 -11.05 -5.50 -1.17
C PHE A 51 -12.14 -4.96 -0.24
N ARG A 52 -11.82 -4.79 1.05
CA ARG A 52 -12.84 -4.48 2.07
C ARG A 52 -12.99 -2.97 2.29
N TYR A 53 -11.90 -2.24 2.25
CA TYR A 53 -11.72 -0.83 2.50
C TYR A 53 -10.86 -0.18 1.41
N MET A 54 -11.15 1.09 1.13
CA MET A 54 -10.34 1.95 0.28
C MET A 54 -10.07 3.27 0.99
N SER A 55 -8.86 3.79 0.83
CA SER A 55 -8.49 5.15 1.21
C SER A 55 -7.53 5.72 0.17
N ARG A 56 -6.76 6.74 0.54
CA ARG A 56 -5.75 7.34 -0.32
C ARG A 56 -4.44 7.53 0.41
N VAL A 57 -3.37 7.60 -0.38
CA VAL A 57 -2.02 7.94 0.05
C VAL A 57 -1.52 9.14 -0.73
N GLY A 58 -0.87 10.06 -0.03
CA GLY A 58 -0.15 11.16 -0.66
C GLY A 58 1.21 10.66 -1.16
N MET A 59 1.44 10.72 -2.47
CA MET A 59 2.70 10.34 -3.11
C MET A 59 3.44 11.57 -3.62
N ARG A 60 4.73 11.67 -3.33
CA ARG A 60 5.59 12.73 -3.85
C ARG A 60 5.77 12.57 -5.36
N THR A 61 5.63 13.66 -6.08
CA THR A 61 5.90 13.71 -7.53
C THR A 61 7.34 14.18 -7.78
N PRO A 62 7.95 13.83 -8.94
CA PRO A 62 9.28 14.33 -9.29
C PRO A 62 9.40 15.85 -9.31
N GLY A 63 8.30 16.57 -9.56
CA GLY A 63 8.22 18.04 -9.54
C GLY A 63 8.10 18.66 -8.14
N GLY A 64 8.20 17.87 -7.06
CA GLY A 64 8.14 18.37 -5.68
C GLY A 64 6.73 18.54 -5.11
N GLY A 65 5.68 18.17 -5.86
CA GLY A 65 4.30 18.17 -5.40
C GLY A 65 3.89 16.87 -4.71
N VAL A 66 2.64 16.79 -4.29
CA VAL A 66 2.01 15.56 -3.79
C VAL A 66 0.75 15.27 -4.57
N THR A 67 0.57 14.04 -5.02
CA THR A 67 -0.66 13.54 -5.67
C THR A 67 -1.29 12.44 -4.83
N LEU A 68 -2.61 12.25 -4.96
CA LEU A 68 -3.34 11.21 -4.24
C LEU A 68 -3.45 9.94 -5.10
N TRP A 69 -3.08 8.80 -4.50
CA TRP A 69 -3.28 7.49 -5.08
C TRP A 69 -4.24 6.67 -4.23
N PRO A 70 -5.13 5.86 -4.84
CA PRO A 70 -5.99 4.96 -4.09
C PRO A 70 -5.16 3.87 -3.40
N THR A 71 -5.54 3.52 -2.18
CA THR A 71 -4.98 2.38 -1.43
C THR A 71 -6.11 1.48 -0.95
N PHE A 72 -5.84 0.19 -0.82
CA PHE A 72 -6.83 -0.81 -0.45
C PHE A 72 -6.25 -1.75 0.59
N ASP A 73 -7.08 -2.24 1.50
CA ASP A 73 -6.77 -3.51 2.14
C ASP A 73 -7.21 -4.64 1.21
N VAL A 74 -6.43 -5.72 1.19
CA VAL A 74 -6.69 -6.88 0.36
C VAL A 74 -6.60 -8.11 1.24
N ILE A 75 -7.69 -8.87 1.31
CA ILE A 75 -7.73 -10.19 1.92
C ILE A 75 -7.62 -11.18 0.78
N LEU A 76 -6.50 -11.92 0.76
CA LEU A 76 -6.24 -12.92 -0.28
C LEU A 76 -7.26 -14.06 -0.14
N GLY A 77 -7.87 -14.44 -1.27
CA GLY A 77 -8.74 -15.60 -1.31
C GLY A 77 -7.92 -16.88 -1.10
N GLU A 78 -8.45 -17.83 -0.32
CA GLU A 78 -7.90 -19.19 -0.29
C GLU A 78 -8.13 -19.82 -1.67
N ARG A 79 -7.06 -20.38 -2.26
CA ARG A 79 -7.16 -21.23 -3.44
C ARG A 79 -7.37 -22.69 -3.04
#